data_AF-U9UR54-F1
#
_entry.id   AF-U9UR54-F1
#
_cell.length_a   1.000
_cell.length_b   1.000
_cell.length_c   1.000
_cell.angle_alpha   90.00
_cell.angle_beta   90.00
_cell.angle_gamma   90.00
#
_symmetry.space_group_name_H-M   'P 1'
#
loop_
_entity.id
_entity.type
_entity.pdbx_description
1 polymer ?
#
loop_
_entity_poly.entity_id
_entity_poly.type
_entity_poly.pdbx_seq_one_letter_code
_entity_poly.pdbx_strand_id
1 'polypeptide(L)'
;MLKKKNWKSERIVKIDAFTQQKLCTEIHIAKNVMRAPANEYIGLLPIKLQGRLICPGGTFSGLFFSEELKFALENGYQLLEMKLAYSFKRGANTFLRK
;
A
#
# COMPACT_ATOMS: atom_id res chain seq x y z
N MET A 1 27.37 -12.06 3.69
CA MET A 1 26.44 -13.09 4.24
C MET A 1 25.09 -12.42 4.53
N LEU A 2 24.17 -12.42 3.56
CA LEU A 2 22.86 -11.78 3.68
C LEU A 2 21.90 -12.70 4.45
N LYS A 3 21.46 -12.28 5.65
CA LYS A 3 20.45 -13.01 6.42
C LYS A 3 19.11 -12.93 5.69
N LYS A 4 18.74 -14.00 4.98
CA LYS A 4 17.38 -14.23 4.47
C LYS A 4 16.44 -14.33 5.67
N LYS A 5 15.60 -13.32 5.90
CA LYS A 5 14.43 -13.47 6.76
C LYS A 5 13.37 -14.21 5.95
N ASN A 6 13.17 -15.48 6.26
CA ASN A 6 12.06 -16.29 5.77
C ASN A 6 10.75 -15.68 6.27
N TRP A 7 10.03 -15.00 5.40
CA TRP A 7 8.64 -14.63 5.68
C TRP A 7 7.75 -15.74 5.14
N LYS A 8 7.15 -16.54 6.04
CA LYS A 8 6.14 -17.53 5.67
C LYS A 8 4.96 -16.80 5.04
N SER A 9 4.66 -17.15 3.79
CA SER A 9 3.37 -16.90 3.18
C SER A 9 2.26 -17.51 4.04
N GLU A 10 1.07 -16.90 4.00
CA GLU A 10 -0.19 -17.31 4.66
C GLU A 10 -0.34 -16.91 6.14
N ARG A 11 -0.87 -15.70 6.34
CA ARG A 11 -1.92 -15.43 7.32
C ARG A 11 -2.61 -14.11 6.95
N ILE A 12 -3.93 -14.11 6.91
CA ILE A 12 -4.74 -12.89 6.86
C ILE A 12 -4.48 -12.16 8.18
N VAL A 13 -3.63 -11.14 8.16
CA VAL A 13 -3.34 -10.33 9.34
C VAL A 13 -4.45 -9.29 9.44
N LYS A 14 -5.35 -9.43 10.42
CA LYS A 14 -6.19 -8.30 10.85
C LYS A 14 -5.23 -7.14 11.13
N ILE A 15 -5.48 -5.99 10.53
CA ILE A 15 -4.51 -4.90 10.54
C ILE A 15 -4.59 -4.23 11.91
N ASP A 16 -3.74 -4.66 12.82
CA ASP A 16 -3.56 -4.00 14.11
C ASP A 16 -2.89 -2.63 13.89
N ALA A 17 -3.10 -1.67 14.80
CA ALA A 17 -2.51 -0.32 14.74
C ALA A 17 -0.97 -0.34 14.53
N PHE A 18 -0.30 -1.37 15.03
CA PHE A 18 1.12 -1.63 14.83
C PHE A 18 1.50 -1.85 13.35
N THR A 19 0.64 -2.50 12.58
CA THR A 19 0.84 -2.77 11.14
C THR A 19 0.69 -1.49 10.31
N GLN A 20 -0.24 -0.61 10.68
CA GLN A 20 -0.36 0.73 10.08
C GLN A 20 0.84 1.61 10.42
N GLN A 21 1.33 1.59 11.66
CA GLN A 21 2.52 2.34 12.07
C GLN A 21 3.76 1.94 11.25
N LYS A 22 3.90 0.64 10.94
CA LYS A 22 5.02 0.10 10.17
C LYS A 22 4.96 0.46 8.67
N LEU A 23 3.75 0.54 8.10
CA LEU A 23 3.54 1.07 6.74
C LEU A 23 4.04 2.52 6.62
N CYS A 24 3.93 3.32 7.68
CA CYS A 24 4.36 4.72 7.68
C CYS A 24 5.87 4.94 7.88
N THR A 25 6.63 3.92 8.29
CA THR A 25 8.06 4.06 8.64
C THR A 25 9.03 3.46 7.63
N GLU A 26 8.58 2.52 6.80
CA GLU A 26 9.41 1.82 5.82
C GLU A 26 8.74 1.88 4.43
N ILE A 27 9.53 2.01 3.36
CA ILE A 27 9.02 2.03 1.99
C ILE A 27 8.52 0.63 1.64
N HIS A 28 7.23 0.53 1.35
CA HIS A 28 6.59 -0.72 1.00
C HIS A 28 5.74 -0.62 -0.27
N ILE A 29 5.65 -1.73 -1.00
CA ILE A 29 4.59 -1.97 -1.97
C ILE A 29 3.70 -3.05 -1.39
N ALA A 30 2.41 -2.79 -1.25
CA ALA A 30 1.48 -3.73 -0.63
C ALA A 30 0.21 -3.95 -1.45
N LYS A 31 -0.25 -5.20 -1.51
CA LYS A 31 -1.56 -5.57 -2.03
C LYS A 31 -2.58 -5.45 -0.90
N ASN A 32 -3.49 -4.50 -1.04
CA ASN A 32 -4.43 -4.12 0.00
C ASN A 32 -5.87 -4.19 -0.49
N VAL A 33 -6.79 -4.39 0.46
CA VAL A 33 -8.22 -4.16 0.29
C VAL A 33 -8.54 -2.87 1.02
N MET A 34 -9.07 -1.89 0.28
CA MET A 34 -9.40 -0.56 0.76
C MET A 34 -10.90 -0.33 0.60
N ARG A 35 -11.45 0.56 1.42
CA ARG A 35 -12.78 1.14 1.24
C ARG A 35 -12.66 2.64 1.05
N ALA A 36 -13.16 3.13 -0.07
CA ALA A 36 -13.25 4.56 -0.35
C ALA A 36 -14.32 5.23 0.55
N PRO A 37 -14.11 6.47 0.98
CA PRO A 37 -15.12 7.25 1.67
C PRO A 37 -16.30 7.55 0.73
N ALA A 38 -17.49 7.79 1.31
CA ALA A 38 -18.69 8.11 0.53
C ALA A 38 -18.61 9.48 -0.18
N ASN A 39 -17.76 10.40 0.31
CA ASN A 39 -17.55 11.71 -0.30
C ASN A 39 -16.31 11.72 -1.21
N GLU A 40 -16.57 11.82 -2.51
CA GLU A 40 -15.97 12.70 -3.54
C GLU A 40 -14.45 13.00 -3.62
N TYR A 41 -13.56 12.36 -2.85
CA TYR A 41 -12.12 12.46 -3.18
C TYR A 41 -11.77 11.50 -4.32
N ILE A 42 -12.09 11.97 -5.53
CA ILE A 42 -11.97 11.28 -6.81
C ILE A 42 -10.48 11.05 -7.13
N GLY A 43 -10.05 9.78 -7.16
CA GLY A 43 -8.89 9.36 -7.94
C GLY A 43 -7.54 9.23 -7.21
N LEU A 44 -7.53 9.06 -5.88
CA LEU A 44 -6.26 8.85 -5.16
C LEU A 44 -5.65 7.47 -5.40
N LEU A 45 -6.47 6.47 -5.65
CA LEU A 45 -6.03 5.09 -5.86
C LEU A 45 -6.59 4.54 -7.17
N PRO A 46 -6.16 5.09 -8.32
CA PRO A 46 -6.61 4.60 -9.60
C PRO A 46 -6.03 3.20 -9.85
N ILE A 47 -6.86 2.30 -10.35
CA ILE A 47 -6.46 0.94 -10.72
C ILE A 47 -6.64 0.73 -12.22
N LYS A 48 -5.72 -0.05 -12.82
CA LYS A 48 -5.86 -0.45 -14.21
C LYS A 48 -6.76 -1.68 -14.30
N LEU A 49 -7.99 -1.50 -14.78
CA LEU A 49 -8.94 -2.59 -15.02
C LEU A 49 -9.23 -2.70 -16.52
N GLN A 50 -9.00 -3.87 -17.10
CA GLN A 50 -9.27 -4.15 -18.53
C GLN A 50 -8.63 -3.12 -19.48
N GLY A 51 -7.39 -2.73 -19.20
CA GLY A 51 -6.66 -1.75 -20.03
C GLY A 51 -7.04 -0.29 -19.81
N ARG A 52 -8.05 -0.01 -18.98
CA ARG A 52 -8.51 1.35 -18.65
C ARG A 52 -8.10 1.74 -17.23
N LEU A 53 -7.83 3.01 -17.02
CA LEU A 53 -7.64 3.57 -15.68
C LEU A 53 -9.01 3.86 -15.08
N ILE A 54 -9.31 3.27 -13.93
CA ILE A 54 -10.56 3.49 -13.21
C ILE A 54 -10.27 3.95 -11.78
N CYS A 55 -11.16 4.77 -11.22
CA CYS A 55 -11.11 5.20 -9.83
C CYS A 55 -12.21 4.45 -9.07
N PRO A 56 -11.87 3.38 -8.33
CA PRO A 56 -12.88 2.53 -7.73
C PRO A 56 -13.54 3.22 -6.53
N GLY A 57 -14.87 3.26 -6.54
CA GLY A 57 -15.68 3.57 -5.37
C GLY A 57 -15.93 2.33 -4.50
N GLY A 58 -16.36 2.53 -3.26
CA GLY A 58 -16.69 1.42 -2.35
C GLY A 58 -15.47 0.59 -1.93
N THR A 59 -15.62 -0.73 -1.86
CA THR A 59 -14.54 -1.64 -1.43
C THR A 59 -13.82 -2.24 -2.63
N PHE A 60 -12.50 -2.09 -2.70
CA PHE A 60 -11.69 -2.56 -3.82
C PHE A 60 -10.33 -3.09 -3.34
N SER A 61 -9.66 -3.85 -4.21
CA SER A 61 -8.29 -4.31 -3.95
C SER A 61 -7.32 -3.83 -5.01
N GLY A 62 -6.12 -3.44 -4.61
CA GLY A 62 -5.07 -3.00 -5.51
C GLY A 62 -3.68 -3.15 -4.90
N LEU A 63 -2.66 -2.84 -5.69
CA LEU A 63 -1.26 -2.85 -5.28
C LEU A 63 -0.77 -1.40 -5.29
N PHE A 64 -0.38 -0.90 -4.12
CA PHE A 64 -0.10 0.52 -3.90
C PHE A 64 1.19 0.71 -3.08
N PHE A 65 1.82 1.86 -3.25
CA PHE A 65 2.97 2.26 -2.45
C PHE A 65 2.56 2.73 -1.05
N SER A 66 3.45 2.58 -0.08
CA SER A 66 3.26 3.03 1.29
C SER A 66 2.91 4.52 1.39
N GLU A 67 3.47 5.35 0.51
CA GLU A 67 3.20 6.80 0.46
C GLU A 67 1.79 7.10 -0.08
N GLU A 68 1.37 6.41 -1.15
CA GLU A 68 0.00 6.52 -1.70
C GLU A 68 -1.04 6.06 -0.67
N LEU A 69 -0.75 4.97 0.05
CA LEU A 69 -1.63 4.44 1.10
C LEU A 69 -1.73 5.37 2.29
N LYS A 70 -0.60 5.94 2.73
CA LYS A 70 -0.59 6.94 3.80
C LYS A 70 -1.46 8.14 3.43
N PHE A 71 -1.28 8.64 2.20
CA PHE A 71 -2.08 9.74 1.69
C PHE A 71 -3.57 9.38 1.60
N ALA A 72 -3.91 8.18 1.13
CA ALA A 72 -5.30 7.71 1.07
C ALA A 72 -5.95 7.62 2.47
N LEU A 73 -5.22 7.11 3.47
CA LEU A 73 -5.70 7.02 4.85
C LEU A 73 -5.96 8.41 5.47
N GLU A 74 -5.09 9.37 5.23
CA GLU A 74 -5.28 10.78 5.65
C GLU A 74 -6.53 11.41 4.99
N ASN A 75 -6.91 10.95 3.80
CA ASN A 75 -8.08 11.40 3.05
C ASN A 75 -9.33 10.51 3.28
N GLY A 76 -9.39 9.76 4.38
CA GLY A 76 -10.59 9.04 4.82
C GLY A 76 -10.82 7.69 4.17
N TYR A 77 -9.87 7.15 3.40
CA TYR A 77 -9.93 5.76 2.97
C TYR A 77 -9.67 4.83 4.16
N GLN A 78 -10.37 3.69 4.18
CA GLN A 78 -10.21 2.69 5.22
C GLN A 78 -9.45 1.49 4.66
N LEU A 79 -8.32 1.16 5.28
CA LEU A 79 -7.56 -0.04 4.96
C LEU A 79 -8.17 -1.24 5.69
N LEU A 80 -8.76 -2.17 4.94
CA LEU A 80 -9.48 -3.33 5.48
C LEU A 80 -8.59 -4.57 5.62
N GLU A 81 -7.73 -4.82 4.63
CA GLU A 81 -6.89 -6.01 4.58
C GLU A 81 -5.57 -5.73 3.85
N MET A 82 -4.48 -6.37 4.28
CA MET A 82 -3.20 -6.37 3.59
C MET A 82 -2.78 -7.83 3.34
N LYS A 83 -2.66 -8.19 2.06
CA LYS A 83 -2.40 -9.58 1.62
C LYS A 83 -0.93 -9.86 1.36
N LEU A 84 -0.20 -8.87 0.86
CA LEU A 84 1.19 -9.02 0.45
C LEU A 84 1.90 -7.68 0.64
N ALA A 85 3.14 -7.69 1.13
CA ALA A 85 3.95 -6.49 1.22
C ALA A 85 5.42 -6.78 0.90
N TYR A 86 6.05 -5.92 0.12
CA TYR A 86 7.47 -5.92 -0.17
C TYR A 86 8.11 -4.72 0.51
N SER A 87 9.18 -4.95 1.28
CA SER A 87 9.92 -3.90 1.99
C SER A 87 11.20 -3.56 1.23
N PHE A 88 11.49 -2.27 1.09
CA PHE A 88 12.67 -1.77 0.40
C PHE A 88 13.55 -0.99 1.37
N LYS A 89 14.86 -1.23 1.31
CA LYS A 89 15.83 -0.36 1.97
C LYS A 89 16.06 0.85 1.08
N ARG A 90 16.04 2.05 1.69
CA ARG A 90 16.41 3.29 0.99
C ARG A 90 17.85 3.16 0.49
N GLY A 91 18.04 3.29 -0.82
CA GLY A 91 19.38 3.41 -1.41
C GLY A 91 19.93 4.81 -1.17
N ALA A 92 21.21 4.91 -0.82
CA ALA A 92 21.95 6.18 -0.83
C ALA A 92 22.54 6.41 -2.23
N ASN A 93 22.58 7.67 -2.68
CA ASN A 93 23.21 8.06 -3.95
C ASN A 93 22.67 7.32 -5.20
N THR A 94 21.36 7.02 -5.22
CA THR A 94 20.69 6.30 -6.32
C THR A 94 20.65 7.07 -7.64
N PHE A 95 20.81 8.39 -7.61
CA PHE A 95 21.00 9.21 -8.80
C PHE A 95 22.45 9.65 -8.87
N LEU A 96 23.10 9.36 -10.01
CA LEU A 96 24.40 9.94 -10.33
C LEU A 96 24.22 11.45 -10.47
N ARG A 97 25.04 12.24 -9.77
CA ARG A 97 25.14 13.67 -10.06
C ARG A 97 25.62 13.82 -11.50
N LYS A 98 24.87 14.58 -12.30
CA LYS A 98 25.31 15.01 -13.63
C LYS A 98 26.50 15.96 -13.50
#